data_AF-A0A1W9MR75-F1
#
_entry.id   AF-A0A1W9MR75-F1
#
_cell.length_a   1.000
_cell.length_b   1.000
_cell.length_c   1.000
_cell.angle_alpha   90.00
_cell.angle_beta   90.00
_cell.angle_gamma   90.00
#
_symmetry.space_group_name_H-M   'P 1'
#
loop_
_entity.id
_entity.type
_entity.pdbx_description
1 polymer ?
#
loop_
_entity_poly.entity_id
_entity_poly.type
_entity_poly.pdbx_seq_one_letter_code
_entity_poly.pdbx_strand_id
1 'polypeptide(L)' 'MARITVEDCLPRVKNRFQLVHMVASRVRQIREGSEYLVSSPKNEDIVVALREIAAGKVVMKTGKEKA' A
#
# COMPACT_ATOMS: atom_id res chain seq x y z
N MET A 1 -14.24 -12.69 1.44
CA MET A 1 -14.00 -11.26 1.73
C MET A 1 -12.65 -11.12 2.40
N ALA A 2 -11.71 -10.45 1.76
CA ALA A 2 -10.41 -10.19 2.39
C ALA A 2 -10.61 -9.28 3.59
N ARG A 3 -10.41 -9.83 4.79
CA ARG A 3 -10.39 -9.09 6.05
C ARG A 3 -9.05 -8.34 6.11
N ILE A 4 -9.05 -7.06 5.76
CA ILE A 4 -7.97 -6.10 6.03
C ILE A 4 -8.66 -4.87 6.58
N THR A 5 -8.18 -4.33 7.71
CA THR A 5 -8.73 -3.10 8.29
C THR A 5 -7.72 -1.97 8.20
N VAL A 6 -8.19 -0.75 8.39
CA VAL A 6 -7.31 0.42 8.45
C VAL A 6 -6.35 0.32 9.64
N GLU A 7 -6.75 -0.35 10.71
CA GLU A 7 -5.95 -0.54 11.92
C GLU A 7 -4.68 -1.36 11.63
N ASP A 8 -4.74 -2.32 10.71
CA ASP A 8 -3.57 -3.09 10.27
C ASP A 8 -2.51 -2.21 9.59
N CYS A 9 -2.93 -1.07 9.02
CA CYS A 9 -2.05 -0.14 8.30
C CYS A 9 -1.52 1.00 9.19
N LEU A 10 -2.18 1.32 10.31
CA LEU A 10 -1.78 2.42 11.20
C LEU A 10 -0.38 2.28 11.81
N PRO A 11 0.13 1.09 12.18
CA PRO A 11 1.50 0.93 12.68
C PRO A 11 2.57 1.37 11.68
N ARG A 12 2.26 1.33 10.38
CA ARG A 12 3.17 1.68 9.29
C ARG A 12 2.98 3.12 8.81
N VAL A 13 1.84 3.74 9.11
CA VAL A 13 1.47 5.05 8.58
C VAL A 13 0.90 5.93 9.69
N LYS A 14 1.61 7.03 9.99
CA LYS A 14 1.23 7.97 11.05
C LYS A 14 -0.01 8.82 10.71
N ASN A 15 -0.37 8.93 9.43
CA ASN A 15 -1.47 9.77 8.96
C ASN A 15 -2.41 9.02 7.99
N ARG A 16 -3.71 9.07 8.24
CA ARG A 16 -4.74 8.42 7.41
C ARG A 16 -4.82 9.00 6.00
N PHE A 17 -4.61 10.30 5.82
CA PHE A 17 -4.55 10.91 4.48
C PHE A 17 -3.35 10.41 3.70
N GLN A 18 -2.20 10.26 4.38
CA GLN A 18 -1.00 9.70 3.77
C GLN A 18 -1.23 8.25 3.34
N LEU A 19 -1.97 7.45 4.14
CA LEU A 19 -2.36 6.10 3.76
C LEU A 19 -3.15 6.09 2.45
N VAL A 20 -4.16 6.96 2.32
CA VAL A 20 -4.97 7.07 1.09
C VAL A 20 -4.10 7.39 -0.12
N HIS A 21 -3.20 8.37 -0.01
CA HIS A 21 -2.30 8.73 -1.11
C HIS A 21 -1.32 7.60 -1.48
N MET A 22 -0.78 6.88 -0.50
CA MET A 22 0.09 5.73 -0.77
C MET A 22 -0.64 4.59 -1.45
N VAL A 23 -1.85 4.26 -1.00
CA VAL A 23 -2.68 3.22 -1.61
C VAL A 23 -3.01 3.62 -3.05
N ALA A 24 -3.46 4.86 -3.29
CA ALA A 24 -3.79 5.33 -4.63
C ALA A 24 -2.58 5.26 -5.58
N SER A 25 -1.40 5.69 -5.13
CA SER A 25 -0.16 5.61 -5.89
C SER A 25 0.22 4.16 -6.20
N ARG A 26 0.11 3.26 -5.22
CA ARG A 26 0.45 1.85 -5.40
C ARG A 26 -0.52 1.12 -6.33
N VAL A 27 -1.82 1.37 -6.21
CA VAL A 27 -2.84 0.82 -7.10
C VAL A 27 -2.58 1.25 -8.55
N ARG A 28 -2.17 2.51 -8.76
CA ARG A 28 -1.79 2.97 -10.10
C ARG A 28 -0.61 2.18 -10.66
N GLN A 29 0.44 1.94 -9.86
CA GLN A 29 1.59 1.13 -10.30
C GLN A 29 1.18 -0.30 -10.69
N ILE A 30 0.31 -0.92 -9.88
CA ILE A 30 -0.24 -2.26 -10.17
C ILE A 30 -0.96 -2.26 -11.52
N ARG A 31 -1.82 -1.25 -11.76
CA ARG A 31 -2.56 -1.10 -13.02
C ARG A 31 -1.66 -0.79 -14.22
N GLU A 32 -0.51 -0.15 -13.99
CA GLU A 32 0.53 0.09 -14.99
C GLU A 32 1.37 -1.18 -15.28
N GLY A 33 1.08 -2.31 -14.61
CA GLY A 33 1.73 -3.61 -14.84
C GLY A 33 2.77 -4.00 -13.79
N SER A 34 2.85 -3.30 -12.66
CA SER A 34 3.73 -3.67 -11.55
C SER A 34 3.30 -4.99 -10.91
N GLU A 35 4.27 -5.84 -10.59
CA GLU A 35 4.02 -7.09 -9.89
C GLU A 35 3.50 -6.88 -8.47
N TYR A 36 2.63 -7.79 -8.04
CA TYR A 36 2.16 -7.88 -6.66
C TYR A 36 3.27 -8.41 -5.75
N LEU A 37 3.61 -7.65 -4.72
CA LEU A 37 4.60 -8.05 -3.71
C LEU A 37 3.99 -9.01 -2.68
N VAL A 38 2.67 -9.11 -2.63
CA VAL A 38 1.92 -10.02 -1.75
C VAL A 38 0.97 -10.85 -2.59
N SER A 39 1.08 -12.18 -2.46
CA SER A 39 0.15 -13.10 -3.13
C SER A 39 -1.27 -12.89 -2.60
N SER A 40 -2.20 -12.60 -3.50
CA SER A 40 -3.62 -12.41 -3.18
C SER A 40 -4.47 -12.84 -4.38
N PRO A 41 -4.70 -14.15 -4.56
CA PRO A 41 -5.25 -14.70 -5.80
C PRO A 41 -6.72 -14.33 -6.08
N LYS A 42 -7.40 -13.57 -5.22
CA LYS A 42 -8.83 -13.21 -5.37
C LYS A 42 -9.21 -11.81 -4.83
N ASN A 43 -8.26 -10.90 -4.69
CA ASN A 43 -8.52 -9.58 -4.12
C ASN A 43 -8.35 -8.46 -5.16
N GLU A 44 -9.14 -7.40 -5.05
CA GLU A 44 -8.96 -6.19 -5.87
C GLU A 44 -7.62 -5.51 -5.57
N ASP A 45 -7.07 -4.79 -6.55
CA ASP A 45 -5.79 -4.07 -6.48
C ASP A 45 -5.65 -3.24 -5.20
N ILE A 46 -6.75 -2.60 -4.78
CA ILE A 46 -6.82 -1.74 -3.59
C ILE A 46 -6.53 -2.55 -2.31
N VAL A 47 -7.12 -3.74 -2.22
CA VAL A 47 -6.94 -4.64 -1.08
C VAL A 47 -5.53 -5.21 -1.07
N VAL A 48 -4.95 -5.50 -2.24
CA VAL A 48 -3.57 -5.96 -2.35
C VAL A 48 -2.60 -4.85 -1.92
N ALA A 49 -2.81 -3.61 -2.37
CA ALA A 49 -2.01 -2.46 -1.98
C ALA A 49 -2.06 -2.20 -0.45
N LEU A 50 -3.24 -2.28 0.17
CA LEU A 50 -3.38 -2.18 1.63
C LEU A 50 -2.62 -3.29 2.36
N ARG A 51 -2.65 -4.53 1.84
CA ARG A 51 -1.88 -5.66 2.40
C ARG A 51 -0.38 -5.45 2.28
N GLU A 52 0.09 -4.91 1.15
CA GLU A 52 1.51 -4.60 0.95
C GLU A 52 1.99 -3.51 1.91
N ILE A 53 1.16 -2.50 2.18
CA ILE A 53 1.46 -1.43 3.14
C ILE A 53 1.46 -1.99 4.57
N ALA A 54 0.46 -2.78 4.97
CA ALA A 54 0.41 -3.43 6.28
C ALA A 54 1.61 -4.37 6.50
N ALA A 55 2.02 -5.11 5.46
CA ALA A 55 3.21 -5.96 5.47
C ALA A 55 4.53 -5.17 5.47
N GLY A 56 4.50 -3.84 5.29
CA GLY A 56 5.69 -3.00 5.22
C GLY A 56 6.52 -3.18 3.94
N LYS A 57 5.96 -3.80 2.89
CA LYS A 57 6.62 -3.99 1.59
C LYS A 57 6.55 -2.73 0.72
N VAL A 58 5.57 -1.88 0.97
CA VAL A 58 5.43 -0.56 0.32
C VAL A 58 5.71 0.51 1.37
N VAL A 59 6.80 1.25 1.16
CA VAL A 59 7.22 2.35 2.02
C VAL A 59 7.24 3.64 1.22
N MET A 60 6.71 4.72 1.81
CA MET A 60 6.85 6.05 1.23
C MET A 60 8.31 6.45 1.28
N LYS A 61 8.95 6.64 0.12
CA LYS A 61 10.24 7.33 0.07
C LYS A 61 10.00 8.74 0.55
N THR A 62 10.37 9.03 1.79
CA THR A 62 10.36 10.39 2.32
C THR A 62 11.43 11.14 1.53
N GLY A 63 11.01 11.98 0.58
CA GLY A 63 11.91 12.81 -0.20
C GLY A 63 12.58 13.84 0.69
N LYS A 64 13.72 13.48 1.29
CA LYS A 64 14.83 14.38 1.63
C LYS A 64 16.12 13.56 1.64
N GLU A 65 16.70 13.37 0.46
CA GLU A 65 18.16 13.44 0.28
C GLU A 65 18.48 13.63 -1.22
N LYS A 66 18.44 14.87 -1.66
CA LYS A 66 19.40 15.41 -2.63
C LYS A 66 19.75 16.79 -2.10
N ALA A 67 20.77 16.81 -1.24
CA ALA A 67 21.56 18.00 -0.97
C ALA A 67 22.44 18.28 -2.18
#